data_AF-R1EIZ8-F1
#
_entry.id   AF-R1EIZ8-F1
#
_cell.length_a   1.000
_cell.length_b   1.000
_cell.length_c   1.000
_cell.angle_alpha   90.00
_cell.angle_beta   90.00
_cell.angle_gamma   90.00
#
_symmetry.space_group_name_H-M   'P 1'
#
loop_
_entity.id
_entity.type
_entity.pdbx_description
1 polymer ?
#
loop_
_entity_poly.entity_id
_entity_poly.type
_entity_poly.pdbx_seq_one_letter_code
_entity_poly.pdbx_strand_id
1 'polypeptide(L)'
;MLRYTTSLALACATVLLVVPHAWPVTTDAARAAVTVVQTALVWPVVLYHSALPVRLLALVFAALGCVQQAFVLGINTGEFYPHLIPGLLLMRGGVLALGSSGLPFPIAASQGVCTLAVLLLLAVGQWYQTLLGRGLHVAHVAHELMFIVVGCLVLTGTLQSVLPAPRAARLQEARRLLEPICYAALGVLFLSHIHDKSAVGTAWHVVLGWALIGQAAALLLASFVHAHNPPQGVASLANACVAYAWVMPGVWLIHMASFHYLFARGWHNDVDIKQGVHHLLWPGELATDAATVKDDAKAREYIGVYLTVDLLFSAALVLAAILGGSNGGRGDLIPSKELDDDGDLPLPTRTHNADNTVKMSNPLVAPVQENVSPFTTNRFGS
;
A
#
# COMPACT_ATOMS: atom_id res chain seq x y z
N MET A 1 -2.92 -23.21 -4.51
CA MET A 1 -3.32 -21.85 -4.06
C MET A 1 -4.69 -21.80 -3.35
N LEU A 2 -5.78 -22.33 -3.92
CA LEU A 2 -7.14 -22.26 -3.33
C LEU A 2 -7.32 -22.83 -1.90
N ARG A 3 -6.47 -23.78 -1.47
CA ARG A 3 -6.50 -24.37 -0.12
C ARG A 3 -5.88 -23.46 0.95
N TYR A 4 -4.86 -22.67 0.61
CA TYR A 4 -4.23 -21.72 1.55
C TYR A 4 -5.10 -20.49 1.79
N THR A 5 -5.85 -20.06 0.77
CA THR A 5 -6.76 -18.92 0.85
C THR A 5 -7.99 -19.22 1.70
N THR A 6 -8.49 -20.46 1.68
CA THR A 6 -9.59 -20.89 2.55
C THR A 6 -9.13 -21.03 4.00
N SER A 7 -7.92 -21.56 4.26
CA SER A 7 -7.36 -21.63 5.61
C SER A 7 -7.07 -20.26 6.22
N LEU A 8 -6.57 -19.29 5.43
CA LEU A 8 -6.35 -17.92 5.89
C LEU A 8 -7.67 -17.18 6.13
N ALA A 9 -8.66 -17.35 5.25
CA ALA A 9 -10.00 -16.79 5.45
C ALA A 9 -10.70 -17.39 6.69
N LEU A 10 -10.53 -18.71 6.94
CA LEU A 10 -11.00 -19.34 8.17
C LEU A 10 -10.28 -18.78 9.40
N ALA A 11 -8.96 -18.65 9.36
CA ALA A 11 -8.17 -18.10 10.46
C ALA A 11 -8.58 -16.64 10.77
N CYS A 12 -8.78 -15.81 9.74
CA CYS A 12 -9.31 -14.45 9.89
C CYS A 12 -10.72 -14.47 10.50
N ALA A 13 -11.62 -15.32 9.99
CA ALA A 13 -12.99 -15.45 10.50
C ALA A 13 -13.02 -15.93 11.96
N THR A 14 -12.19 -16.89 12.35
CA THR A 14 -12.08 -17.39 13.72
C THR A 14 -11.55 -16.31 14.67
N VAL A 15 -10.51 -15.57 14.26
CA VAL A 15 -9.97 -14.46 15.06
C VAL A 15 -10.99 -13.33 15.21
N LEU A 16 -11.69 -12.95 14.14
CA LEU A 16 -12.66 -11.85 14.12
C LEU A 16 -13.95 -12.15 14.89
N LEU A 17 -14.47 -13.37 14.75
CA LEU A 17 -15.82 -13.71 15.23
C LEU A 17 -15.80 -14.40 16.59
N VAL A 18 -14.73 -15.11 16.96
CA VAL A 18 -14.70 -15.92 18.18
C VAL A 18 -13.96 -15.22 19.31
N VAL A 19 -12.79 -14.64 19.06
CA VAL A 19 -11.92 -14.10 20.13
C VAL A 19 -12.59 -12.98 20.95
N PRO A 20 -13.26 -11.98 20.34
CA PRO A 20 -13.83 -10.87 21.10
C PRO A 20 -15.12 -11.21 21.85
N HIS A 21 -15.78 -12.33 21.48
CA HIS A 21 -17.03 -12.79 22.08
C HIS A 21 -16.83 -13.96 23.06
N ALA A 22 -15.75 -14.74 22.92
CA ALA A 22 -15.40 -15.84 23.82
C ALA A 22 -14.48 -15.42 24.97
N TRP A 23 -13.73 -14.32 24.81
CA TRP A 23 -12.86 -13.78 25.86
C TRP A 23 -13.47 -12.50 26.44
N PRO A 24 -13.66 -12.38 27.75
CA PRO A 24 -14.01 -11.09 28.35
C PRO A 24 -12.80 -10.17 28.15
N VAL A 25 -12.85 -9.31 27.12
CA VAL A 25 -11.79 -8.36 26.80
C VAL A 25 -11.87 -7.18 27.78
N THR A 26 -11.59 -7.45 29.05
CA THR A 26 -11.80 -6.51 30.17
C THR A 26 -10.60 -5.60 30.43
N THR A 27 -9.46 -5.87 29.80
CA THR A 27 -8.23 -5.09 29.98
C THR A 27 -7.82 -4.38 28.69
N ASP A 28 -7.21 -3.20 28.81
CA ASP A 28 -6.67 -2.43 27.67
C ASP A 28 -5.64 -3.26 26.88
N ALA A 29 -4.83 -4.07 27.57
CA ALA A 29 -3.87 -4.98 26.93
C ALA A 29 -4.56 -6.05 26.05
N ALA A 30 -5.66 -6.64 26.52
CA ALA A 30 -6.41 -7.61 25.72
C ALA A 30 -7.07 -6.95 24.51
N ARG A 31 -7.61 -5.73 24.67
CA ARG A 31 -8.17 -4.94 23.55
C ARG A 31 -7.12 -4.63 22.50
N ALA A 32 -5.93 -4.22 22.93
CA ALA A 32 -4.80 -3.96 22.02
C ALA A 32 -4.39 -5.22 21.25
N ALA A 33 -4.24 -6.34 21.94
CA ALA A 33 -3.84 -7.60 21.32
C ALA A 33 -4.86 -8.04 20.24
N VAL A 34 -6.16 -7.99 20.56
CA VAL A 34 -7.23 -8.31 19.58
C VAL A 34 -7.15 -7.40 18.36
N THR A 35 -7.07 -6.09 18.55
CA THR A 35 -7.00 -5.11 17.45
C THR A 35 -5.76 -5.32 16.58
N VAL A 36 -4.59 -5.55 17.18
CA VAL A 36 -3.34 -5.78 16.45
C VAL A 36 -3.41 -7.07 15.64
N VAL A 37 -3.84 -8.18 16.24
CA VAL A 37 -3.93 -9.48 15.55
C VAL A 37 -4.91 -9.39 14.39
N GLN A 38 -6.09 -8.81 14.63
CA GLN A 38 -7.10 -8.62 13.61
C GLN A 38 -6.58 -7.77 12.45
N THR A 39 -5.88 -6.68 12.79
CA THR A 39 -5.32 -5.76 11.81
C THR A 39 -4.22 -6.42 10.97
N ALA A 40 -3.30 -7.11 11.64
CA ALA A 40 -2.15 -7.78 11.03
C ALA A 40 -2.56 -8.93 10.09
N LEU A 41 -3.72 -9.56 10.34
CA LEU A 41 -4.21 -10.66 9.51
C LEU A 41 -5.06 -10.18 8.33
N VAL A 42 -5.96 -9.21 8.57
CA VAL A 42 -6.99 -8.87 7.59
C VAL A 42 -6.50 -7.86 6.55
N TRP A 43 -5.82 -6.80 6.98
CA TRP A 43 -5.44 -5.71 6.07
C TRP A 43 -4.42 -6.12 5.01
N PRO A 44 -3.40 -6.96 5.31
CA PRO A 44 -2.53 -7.48 4.26
C PRO A 44 -3.30 -8.26 3.18
N VAL A 45 -4.36 -8.99 3.56
CA VAL A 45 -5.20 -9.70 2.58
C VAL A 45 -6.00 -8.71 1.73
N VAL A 46 -6.62 -7.69 2.35
CA VAL A 46 -7.34 -6.62 1.64
C VAL A 46 -6.44 -5.92 0.63
N LEU A 47 -5.21 -5.60 1.02
CA LEU A 47 -4.31 -4.77 0.21
C LEU A 47 -3.49 -5.56 -0.81
N TYR A 48 -3.10 -6.81 -0.51
CA TYR A 48 -2.06 -7.51 -1.27
C TYR A 48 -2.52 -8.78 -1.97
N HIS A 49 -3.62 -9.41 -1.55
CA HIS A 49 -4.06 -10.67 -2.17
C HIS A 49 -4.37 -10.48 -3.66
N SER A 50 -4.09 -11.47 -4.52
CA SER A 50 -4.28 -11.34 -5.97
C SER A 50 -5.73 -11.55 -6.42
N ALA A 51 -6.44 -12.49 -5.79
CA ALA A 51 -7.84 -12.80 -6.14
C ALA A 51 -8.83 -11.78 -5.57
N LEU A 52 -9.57 -11.10 -6.45
CA LEU A 52 -10.58 -10.11 -6.08
C LEU A 52 -11.65 -10.64 -5.10
N PRO A 53 -12.23 -11.85 -5.26
CA PRO A 53 -13.24 -12.36 -4.33
C PRO A 53 -12.73 -12.49 -2.89
N VAL A 54 -11.47 -12.93 -2.72
CA VAL A 54 -10.85 -13.08 -1.40
C VAL A 54 -10.65 -11.71 -0.75
N ARG A 55 -10.29 -10.69 -1.53
CA ARG A 55 -10.12 -9.32 -1.02
C ARG A 55 -11.44 -8.69 -0.62
N LEU A 56 -12.49 -8.88 -1.41
CA LEU A 56 -13.82 -8.40 -1.09
C LEU A 56 -14.31 -9.03 0.22
N LEU A 57 -14.10 -10.34 0.38
CA LEU A 57 -14.40 -11.02 1.64
C LEU A 57 -13.55 -10.47 2.80
N ALA A 58 -12.25 -10.27 2.61
CA ALA A 58 -11.39 -9.66 3.61
C ALA A 58 -11.79 -8.21 3.94
N LEU A 59 -12.31 -7.46 2.98
CA LEU A 59 -12.80 -6.09 3.18
C LEU A 59 -14.08 -6.08 4.01
N VAL A 60 -14.99 -7.05 3.79
CA VAL A 60 -16.16 -7.25 4.67
C VAL A 60 -15.71 -7.53 6.09
N PHE A 61 -14.74 -8.43 6.26
CA PHE A 61 -14.14 -8.74 7.56
C PHE A 61 -13.44 -7.54 8.19
N ALA A 62 -12.74 -6.73 7.41
CA ALA A 62 -12.13 -5.48 7.86
C ALA A 62 -13.21 -4.51 8.34
N ALA A 63 -14.30 -4.33 7.58
CA ALA A 63 -15.39 -3.44 7.93
C ALA A 63 -16.11 -3.87 9.21
N LEU A 64 -16.47 -5.15 9.34
CA LEU A 64 -17.03 -5.71 10.58
C LEU A 64 -16.09 -5.50 11.76
N GLY A 65 -14.81 -5.74 11.48
CA GLY A 65 -13.73 -5.50 12.40
C GLY A 65 -13.59 -4.05 12.86
N CYS A 66 -13.69 -3.09 11.96
CA CYS A 66 -13.66 -1.65 12.27
C CYS A 66 -14.85 -1.26 13.15
N VAL A 67 -16.05 -1.79 12.85
CA VAL A 67 -17.27 -1.57 13.65
C VAL A 67 -17.08 -2.13 15.06
N GLN A 68 -16.61 -3.37 15.17
CA GLN A 68 -16.31 -3.99 16.47
C GLN A 68 -15.26 -3.19 17.25
N GLN A 69 -14.17 -2.78 16.59
CA GLN A 69 -13.14 -1.97 17.22
C GLN A 69 -13.67 -0.62 17.72
N ALA A 70 -14.50 0.06 16.93
CA ALA A 70 -15.10 1.34 17.32
C ALA A 70 -16.07 1.19 18.49
N PHE A 71 -17.03 0.28 18.40
CA PHE A 71 -18.17 0.24 19.31
C PHE A 71 -18.00 -0.71 20.51
N VAL A 72 -17.15 -1.75 20.38
CA VAL A 72 -16.93 -2.75 21.43
C VAL A 72 -15.61 -2.52 22.13
N LEU A 73 -14.54 -2.27 21.38
CA LEU A 73 -13.20 -2.11 21.95
C LEU A 73 -12.87 -0.64 22.28
N GLY A 74 -13.62 0.32 21.75
CA GLY A 74 -13.36 1.75 21.97
C GLY A 74 -12.04 2.20 21.34
N ILE A 75 -11.75 1.74 20.12
CA ILE A 75 -10.58 2.13 19.33
C ILE A 75 -10.85 3.48 18.66
N ASN A 76 -9.86 4.37 18.62
CA ASN A 76 -9.99 5.64 17.91
C ASN A 76 -9.82 5.43 16.40
N THR A 77 -10.88 4.96 15.76
CA THR A 77 -10.88 4.64 14.32
C THR A 77 -10.61 5.85 13.43
N GLY A 78 -10.92 7.06 13.91
CA GLY A 78 -10.69 8.32 13.19
C GLY A 78 -9.21 8.71 13.05
N GLU A 79 -8.34 8.22 13.93
CA GLU A 79 -6.89 8.49 13.85
C GLU A 79 -6.10 7.20 13.57
N PHE A 80 -6.52 6.06 14.12
CA PHE A 80 -5.85 4.77 13.96
C PHE A 80 -5.73 4.33 12.49
N TYR A 81 -6.85 4.28 11.77
CA TYR A 81 -6.89 3.76 10.39
C TYR A 81 -6.20 4.69 9.38
N PRO A 82 -6.38 6.02 9.46
CA PRO A 82 -5.62 6.96 8.65
C PRO A 82 -4.10 6.87 8.74
N HIS A 83 -3.54 6.34 9.83
CA HIS A 83 -2.10 6.12 9.96
C HIS A 83 -1.71 4.70 9.55
N LEU A 84 -2.46 3.70 10.05
CA LEU A 84 -2.22 2.29 9.79
C LEU A 84 -2.23 1.94 8.29
N ILE A 85 -3.26 2.37 7.56
CA ILE A 85 -3.47 1.96 6.16
C ILE A 85 -2.36 2.53 5.26
N PRO A 86 -2.03 3.83 5.30
CA PRO A 86 -0.87 4.35 4.59
C PRO A 86 0.44 3.68 5.00
N GLY A 87 0.61 3.36 6.29
CA GLY A 87 1.78 2.62 6.77
C GLY A 87 1.96 1.26 6.08
N LEU A 88 0.88 0.50 5.98
CA LEU A 88 0.84 -0.77 5.24
C LEU A 88 1.12 -0.56 3.73
N LEU A 89 0.56 0.48 3.11
CA LEU A 89 0.83 0.77 1.71
C LEU A 89 2.30 1.08 1.45
N LEU A 90 2.95 1.83 2.36
CA LEU A 90 4.37 2.14 2.29
C LEU A 90 5.25 0.90 2.45
N MET A 91 4.96 0.04 3.43
CA MET A 91 5.66 -1.24 3.61
C MET A 91 5.64 -2.09 2.33
N ARG A 92 4.48 -2.13 1.66
CA ARG A 92 4.32 -2.84 0.40
C ARG A 92 5.15 -2.22 -0.72
N GLY A 93 5.18 -0.89 -0.79
CA GLY A 93 6.01 -0.17 -1.74
C GLY A 93 7.48 -0.57 -1.62
N GLY A 94 7.95 -0.84 -0.39
CA GLY A 94 9.30 -1.33 -0.15
C GLY A 94 9.60 -2.69 -0.78
N VAL A 95 8.66 -3.64 -0.67
CA VAL A 95 8.78 -4.95 -1.33
C VAL A 95 8.85 -4.80 -2.85
N LEU A 96 8.02 -3.93 -3.42
CA LEU A 96 7.99 -3.66 -4.86
C LEU A 96 9.27 -2.95 -5.34
N ALA A 97 9.83 -2.06 -4.51
CA ALA A 97 11.05 -1.32 -4.81
C ALA A 97 12.29 -2.21 -4.94
N LEU A 98 12.35 -3.34 -4.22
CA LEU A 98 13.46 -4.31 -4.36
C LEU A 98 13.59 -4.85 -5.79
N GLY A 99 12.47 -4.91 -6.52
CA GLY A 99 12.43 -5.40 -7.90
C GLY A 99 12.45 -4.31 -8.98
N SER A 100 12.38 -3.02 -8.64
CA SER A 100 11.95 -1.98 -9.59
C SER A 100 13.06 -1.22 -10.34
N SER A 101 14.32 -1.65 -10.28
CA SER A 101 15.46 -0.91 -10.86
C SER A 101 15.45 0.58 -10.49
N GLY A 102 15.07 0.91 -9.24
CA GLY A 102 14.97 2.28 -8.76
C GLY A 102 13.88 3.14 -9.41
N LEU A 103 13.04 2.55 -10.28
CA LEU A 103 11.97 3.24 -10.99
C LEU A 103 10.64 3.16 -10.24
N PRO A 104 9.72 4.11 -10.50
CA PRO A 104 8.32 3.96 -10.14
C PRO A 104 7.78 2.62 -10.63
N PHE A 105 7.23 1.83 -9.72
CA PHE A 105 6.69 0.51 -10.04
C PHE A 105 5.19 0.60 -10.39
N PRO A 106 4.70 -0.26 -11.31
CA PRO A 106 3.27 -0.37 -11.57
C PRO A 106 2.55 -1.04 -10.39
N ILE A 107 1.28 -0.71 -10.20
CA ILE A 107 0.39 -1.35 -9.24
C ILE A 107 -0.67 -2.09 -10.04
N ALA A 108 -0.89 -3.38 -9.78
CA ALA A 108 -1.89 -4.14 -10.53
C ALA A 108 -3.28 -3.50 -10.37
N ALA A 109 -4.05 -3.45 -11.47
CA ALA A 109 -5.35 -2.78 -11.55
C ALA A 109 -6.30 -3.15 -10.40
N SER A 110 -6.42 -4.44 -10.11
CA SER A 110 -7.26 -4.92 -9.01
C SER A 110 -6.82 -4.30 -7.67
N GLN A 111 -5.53 -4.34 -7.38
CA GLN A 111 -4.93 -3.82 -6.15
C GLN A 111 -5.09 -2.31 -6.02
N GLY A 112 -4.82 -1.59 -7.12
CA GLY A 112 -5.00 -0.15 -7.25
C GLY A 112 -6.41 0.31 -6.94
N VAL A 113 -7.41 -0.26 -7.62
CA VAL A 113 -8.83 0.11 -7.46
C VAL A 113 -9.30 -0.06 -6.02
N CYS A 114 -8.99 -1.19 -5.38
CA CYS A 114 -9.43 -1.41 -4.01
C CYS A 114 -8.65 -0.53 -3.00
N THR A 115 -7.37 -0.22 -3.25
CA THR A 115 -6.63 0.76 -2.44
C THR A 115 -7.26 2.15 -2.54
N LEU A 116 -7.58 2.60 -3.75
CA LEU A 116 -8.27 3.87 -4.00
C LEU A 116 -9.64 3.91 -3.32
N ALA A 117 -10.40 2.81 -3.36
CA ALA A 117 -11.68 2.72 -2.67
C ALA A 117 -11.53 2.87 -1.15
N VAL A 118 -10.50 2.25 -0.54
CA VAL A 118 -10.21 2.40 0.89
C VAL A 118 -9.84 3.86 1.22
N LEU A 119 -8.94 4.48 0.44
CA LEU A 119 -8.56 5.88 0.65
C LEU A 119 -9.75 6.84 0.50
N LEU A 120 -10.64 6.59 -0.47
CA LEU A 120 -11.86 7.35 -0.64
C LEU A 120 -12.80 7.20 0.57
N LEU A 121 -12.95 5.99 1.09
CA LEU A 121 -13.75 5.75 2.29
C LEU A 121 -13.19 6.47 3.52
N LEU A 122 -11.86 6.52 3.67
CA LEU A 122 -11.20 7.29 4.74
C LEU A 122 -11.46 8.79 4.59
N ALA A 123 -11.28 9.34 3.38
CA ALA A 123 -11.56 10.74 3.09
C ALA A 123 -13.04 11.10 3.34
N VAL A 124 -13.97 10.29 2.85
CA VAL A 124 -15.41 10.49 3.12
C VAL A 124 -15.71 10.41 4.62
N GLY A 125 -15.08 9.48 5.35
CA GLY A 125 -15.22 9.38 6.80
C GLY A 125 -14.72 10.64 7.52
N GLN A 126 -13.58 11.17 7.11
CA GLN A 126 -12.99 12.40 7.65
C GLN A 126 -13.88 13.63 7.36
N TRP A 127 -14.43 13.72 6.15
CA TRP A 127 -15.44 14.74 5.78
C TRP A 127 -16.71 14.63 6.62
N TYR A 128 -17.23 13.41 6.81
CA TYR A 128 -18.42 13.18 7.61
C TYR A 128 -18.23 13.63 9.06
N GLN A 129 -17.08 13.31 9.66
CA GLN A 129 -16.74 13.78 11.02
C GLN A 129 -16.62 15.32 11.09
N THR A 130 -16.18 15.96 10.01
CA THR A 130 -16.07 17.42 9.91
C THR A 130 -17.47 18.07 9.85
N LEU A 131 -18.38 17.50 9.04
CA LEU A 131 -19.74 18.01 8.83
C LEU A 131 -20.65 17.82 10.06
N LEU A 132 -20.45 16.76 10.84
CA LEU A 132 -21.21 16.48 12.07
C LEU A 132 -20.83 17.35 13.29
N GLY A 133 -20.16 18.49 13.08
CA GLY A 133 -20.07 19.53 14.10
C GLY A 133 -18.71 19.68 14.79
N ARG A 134 -17.64 19.06 14.28
CA ARG A 134 -16.27 19.36 14.74
C ARG A 134 -15.69 20.63 14.11
N GLY A 135 -16.32 21.17 13.06
CA GLY A 135 -15.80 22.34 12.35
C GLY A 135 -14.57 22.01 11.49
N LEU A 136 -14.23 22.93 10.59
CA LEU A 136 -13.14 22.74 9.63
C LEU A 136 -11.81 23.16 10.29
N HIS A 137 -10.97 22.17 10.61
CA HIS A 137 -9.65 22.39 11.20
C HIS A 137 -8.54 22.19 10.17
N VAL A 138 -7.40 22.88 10.34
CA VAL A 138 -6.19 22.72 9.50
C VAL A 138 -5.74 21.25 9.46
N ALA A 139 -5.90 20.53 10.56
CA ALA A 139 -5.62 19.10 10.64
C ALA A 139 -6.45 18.27 9.65
N HIS A 140 -7.75 18.56 9.53
CA HIS A 140 -8.63 17.86 8.60
C HIS A 140 -8.23 18.12 7.14
N VAL A 141 -7.96 19.38 6.80
CA VAL A 141 -7.51 19.77 5.46
C VAL A 141 -6.20 19.06 5.10
N ALA A 142 -5.27 18.96 6.05
CA ALA A 142 -4.01 18.26 5.84
C ALA A 142 -4.21 16.75 5.59
N HIS A 143 -5.06 16.06 6.37
CA HIS A 143 -5.38 14.65 6.12
C HIS A 143 -6.03 14.44 4.74
N GLU A 144 -6.97 15.30 4.35
CA GLU A 144 -7.59 15.26 3.01
C GLU A 144 -6.55 15.42 1.90
N LEU A 145 -5.66 16.41 2.03
CA LEU A 145 -4.57 16.61 1.07
C LEU A 145 -3.63 15.40 1.02
N MET A 146 -3.30 14.80 2.16
CA MET A 146 -2.50 13.58 2.22
C MET A 146 -3.19 12.41 1.49
N PHE A 147 -4.49 12.19 1.73
CA PHE A 147 -5.25 11.14 1.03
C PHE A 147 -5.31 11.38 -0.48
N ILE A 148 -5.48 12.63 -0.91
CA ILE A 148 -5.47 12.99 -2.34
C ILE A 148 -4.10 12.69 -2.95
N VAL A 149 -3.01 13.16 -2.33
CA VAL A 149 -1.65 12.94 -2.86
C VAL A 149 -1.32 11.45 -2.93
N VAL A 150 -1.58 10.69 -1.86
CA VAL A 150 -1.38 9.23 -1.86
C VAL A 150 -2.30 8.56 -2.89
N GLY A 151 -3.55 8.99 -3.00
CA GLY A 151 -4.49 8.51 -4.01
C GLY A 151 -3.99 8.74 -5.44
N CYS A 152 -3.41 9.90 -5.73
CA CYS A 152 -2.80 10.19 -7.02
C CYS A 152 -1.59 9.28 -7.32
N LEU A 153 -0.74 9.01 -6.33
CA LEU A 153 0.38 8.06 -6.48
C LEU A 153 -0.12 6.65 -6.79
N VAL A 154 -1.13 6.17 -6.04
CA VAL A 154 -1.74 4.86 -6.29
C VAL A 154 -2.40 4.82 -7.66
N LEU A 155 -3.15 5.86 -8.04
CA LEU A 155 -3.84 5.95 -9.32
C LEU A 155 -2.85 5.94 -10.49
N THR A 156 -1.78 6.72 -10.43
CA THR A 156 -0.77 6.76 -11.50
C THR A 156 -0.02 5.42 -11.61
N GLY A 157 0.29 4.77 -10.49
CA GLY A 157 0.81 3.40 -10.48
C GLY A 157 -0.15 2.38 -11.09
N THR A 158 -1.44 2.56 -10.82
CA THR A 158 -2.51 1.72 -11.37
C THR A 158 -2.67 1.91 -12.87
N LEU A 159 -2.70 3.16 -13.32
CA LEU A 159 -2.79 3.54 -14.73
C LEU A 159 -1.60 2.98 -15.52
N GLN A 160 -0.38 3.02 -14.98
CA GLN A 160 0.78 2.42 -15.64
C GLN A 160 0.59 0.91 -15.93
N SER A 161 -0.16 0.19 -15.10
CA SER A 161 -0.40 -1.25 -15.30
C SER A 161 -1.45 -1.58 -16.37
N VAL A 162 -2.31 -0.62 -16.72
CA VAL A 162 -3.43 -0.83 -17.67
C VAL A 162 -3.25 -0.10 -18.99
N LEU A 163 -2.40 0.92 -19.02
CA LEU A 163 -2.14 1.69 -20.24
C LEU A 163 -1.32 0.87 -21.25
N PRO A 164 -1.51 1.09 -22.56
CA PRO A 164 -0.64 0.53 -23.59
C PRO A 164 0.82 0.94 -23.39
N ALA A 165 1.77 0.07 -23.77
CA ALA A 165 3.21 0.24 -23.58
C ALA A 165 3.76 1.66 -23.85
N PRO A 166 3.47 2.33 -24.99
CA PRO A 166 4.03 3.67 -25.23
C PRO A 166 3.50 4.74 -24.27
N ARG A 167 2.26 4.58 -23.78
CA ARG A 167 1.68 5.50 -22.78
C ARG A 167 2.16 5.16 -21.38
N ALA A 168 2.30 3.87 -21.07
CA ALA A 168 2.84 3.40 -19.79
C ALA A 168 4.30 3.89 -19.59
N ALA A 169 5.14 3.83 -20.63
CA ALA A 169 6.51 4.33 -20.59
C ALA A 169 6.58 5.85 -20.35
N ARG A 170 5.76 6.64 -21.05
CA ARG A 170 5.68 8.10 -20.82
C ARG A 170 5.22 8.44 -19.40
N LEU A 171 4.24 7.69 -18.88
CA LEU A 171 3.77 7.88 -17.52
C LEU A 171 4.85 7.49 -16.50
N GLN A 172 5.60 6.42 -16.74
CA GLN A 172 6.72 6.03 -15.88
C GLN A 172 7.79 7.12 -15.82
N GLU A 173 8.13 7.73 -16.96
CA GLU A 173 9.09 8.84 -17.01
C GLU A 173 8.59 10.05 -16.21
N ALA A 174 7.33 10.44 -16.39
CA ALA A 174 6.73 11.53 -15.61
C ALA A 174 6.74 11.21 -14.10
N ARG A 175 6.49 9.95 -13.72
CA ARG A 175 6.50 9.51 -12.32
C ARG A 175 7.88 9.60 -11.67
N ARG A 176 8.99 9.50 -12.42
CA ARG A 176 10.35 9.64 -11.86
C ARG A 176 10.56 10.99 -11.16
N LEU A 177 9.87 12.04 -11.61
CA LEU A 177 9.89 13.36 -10.99
C LEU A 177 8.68 13.58 -10.07
N LEU A 178 7.50 13.12 -10.48
CA LEU A 178 6.27 13.34 -9.72
C LEU A 178 6.31 12.67 -8.34
N GLU A 179 6.78 11.42 -8.24
CA GLU A 179 6.75 10.71 -6.95
C GLU A 179 7.64 11.35 -5.90
N PRO A 180 8.91 11.71 -6.18
CA PRO A 180 9.72 12.47 -5.23
C PRO A 180 9.07 13.78 -4.80
N ILE A 181 8.43 14.53 -5.72
CA ILE A 181 7.73 15.77 -5.39
C ILE A 181 6.57 15.49 -4.43
N CYS A 182 5.76 14.45 -4.70
CA CYS A 182 4.67 14.06 -3.82
C CYS A 182 5.18 13.64 -2.44
N TYR A 183 6.27 12.87 -2.35
CA TYR A 183 6.85 12.47 -1.06
C TYR A 183 7.44 13.64 -0.28
N ALA A 184 8.13 14.57 -0.95
CA ALA A 184 8.61 15.79 -0.33
C ALA A 184 7.45 16.67 0.16
N ALA A 185 6.38 16.81 -0.64
CA ALA A 185 5.19 17.55 -0.26
C ALA A 185 4.45 16.89 0.92
N LEU A 186 4.32 15.57 0.93
CA LEU A 186 3.79 14.83 2.08
C LEU A 186 4.66 15.07 3.32
N GLY A 187 5.98 15.02 3.18
CA GLY A 187 6.91 15.31 4.27
C GLY A 187 6.71 16.71 4.86
N VAL A 188 6.63 17.74 4.01
CA VAL A 188 6.33 19.12 4.44
C VAL A 188 4.95 19.21 5.10
N LEU A 189 3.95 18.53 4.55
CA LEU A 189 2.62 18.46 5.16
C LEU A 189 2.71 17.86 6.56
N PHE A 190 3.40 16.74 6.77
CA PHE A 190 3.61 16.14 8.10
C PHE A 190 4.39 17.05 9.07
N LEU A 191 5.40 17.79 8.59
CA LEU A 191 6.12 18.77 9.41
C LEU A 191 5.20 19.93 9.87
N SER A 192 4.24 20.31 9.03
CA SER A 192 3.28 21.39 9.32
C SER A 192 2.00 20.93 10.02
N HIS A 193 1.69 19.64 9.92
CA HIS A 193 0.48 19.01 10.42
C HIS A 193 0.71 18.53 11.86
N ILE A 194 0.38 19.40 12.82
CA ILE A 194 0.49 19.09 14.24
C ILE A 194 -0.90 19.20 14.86
N HIS A 195 -1.57 18.05 14.95
CA HIS A 195 -2.89 17.94 15.55
C HIS A 195 -2.83 17.32 16.96
N ASP A 196 -1.75 16.64 17.29
CA ASP A 196 -1.38 16.24 18.65
C ASP A 196 -0.30 17.20 19.18
N LYS A 197 -0.65 17.98 20.21
CA LYS A 197 0.23 19.01 20.78
C LYS A 197 1.17 18.47 21.86
N SER A 198 1.12 17.18 22.17
CA SER A 198 2.12 16.57 23.04
C SER A 198 3.52 16.66 22.39
N ALA A 199 4.56 16.78 23.22
CA ALA A 199 5.94 16.81 22.74
C ALA A 199 6.29 15.54 21.95
N VAL A 200 5.79 14.39 22.41
CA VAL A 200 5.96 13.10 21.73
C VAL A 200 5.23 13.11 20.38
N GLY A 201 3.93 13.40 20.35
CA GLY A 201 3.15 13.45 19.11
C GLY A 201 3.74 14.40 18.06
N THR A 202 4.19 15.58 18.49
CA THR A 202 4.85 16.56 17.60
C THR A 202 6.13 15.98 17.00
N ALA A 203 7.03 15.44 17.81
CA ALA A 203 8.29 14.95 17.31
C ALA A 203 8.15 13.66 16.48
N TRP A 204 7.10 12.86 16.71
CA TRP A 204 6.74 11.75 15.80
C TRP A 204 6.35 12.23 14.39
N HIS A 205 5.55 13.30 14.29
CA HIS A 205 5.24 13.93 13.01
C HIS A 205 6.49 14.51 12.35
N VAL A 206 7.39 15.12 13.13
CA VAL A 206 8.65 15.66 12.62
C VAL A 206 9.54 14.57 12.01
N VAL A 207 9.74 13.46 12.73
CA VAL A 207 10.52 12.31 12.25
C VAL A 207 9.90 11.73 10.97
N LEU A 208 8.58 11.56 10.94
CA LEU A 208 7.89 11.07 9.76
C LEU A 208 8.03 12.03 8.57
N GLY A 209 7.92 13.33 8.80
CA GLY A 209 8.10 14.36 7.78
C GLY A 209 9.49 14.28 7.14
N TRP A 210 10.53 14.15 7.97
CA TRP A 210 11.90 13.95 7.48
C TRP A 210 12.10 12.61 6.79
N ALA A 211 11.47 11.53 7.27
CA ALA A 211 11.51 10.22 6.62
C ALA A 211 10.95 10.28 5.19
N LEU A 212 9.83 10.99 4.99
CA LEU A 212 9.20 11.16 3.68
C LEU A 212 10.01 12.07 2.74
N ILE A 213 10.67 13.11 3.28
CA ILE A 213 11.63 13.90 2.50
C ILE A 213 12.85 13.05 2.11
N GLY A 214 13.36 12.24 3.03
CA GLY A 214 14.45 11.29 2.79
C GLY A 214 14.07 10.26 1.72
N GLN A 215 12.83 9.79 1.72
CA GLN A 215 12.26 8.91 0.70
C GLN A 215 12.27 9.57 -0.69
N ALA A 216 11.90 10.85 -0.80
CA ALA A 216 12.00 11.59 -2.06
C ALA A 216 13.45 11.64 -2.58
N ALA A 217 14.40 11.93 -1.69
CA ALA A 217 15.82 11.94 -2.04
C ALA A 217 16.33 10.55 -2.48
N ALA A 218 15.90 9.48 -1.80
CA ALA A 218 16.26 8.11 -2.15
C ALA A 218 15.74 7.72 -3.54
N LEU A 219 14.51 8.09 -3.89
CA LEU A 219 13.93 7.85 -5.21
C LEU A 219 14.66 8.59 -6.32
N LEU A 220 15.04 9.85 -6.09
CA LEU A 220 15.85 10.64 -7.04
C LEU A 220 17.24 10.04 -7.23
N LEU A 221 17.91 9.69 -6.13
CA LEU A 221 19.23 9.07 -6.16
C LEU A 221 19.19 7.73 -6.89
N ALA A 222 18.21 6.88 -6.62
CA ALA A 222 18.09 5.61 -7.31
C ALA A 222 17.78 5.78 -8.80
N SER A 223 16.89 6.72 -9.17
CA SER A 223 16.63 7.06 -10.57
C SER A 223 17.91 7.51 -11.27
N PHE A 224 18.72 8.35 -10.63
CA PHE A 224 20.01 8.79 -11.15
C PHE A 224 20.99 7.62 -11.30
N VAL A 225 21.15 6.79 -10.27
CA VAL A 225 22.05 5.63 -10.28
C VAL A 225 21.70 4.69 -11.44
N HIS A 226 20.43 4.33 -11.60
CA HIS A 226 19.98 3.40 -12.65
C HIS A 226 20.03 4.01 -14.06
N ALA A 227 19.94 5.34 -14.20
CA ALA A 227 20.15 6.00 -15.49
C ALA A 227 21.59 5.87 -16.03
N HIS A 228 22.56 5.52 -15.18
CA HIS A 228 23.98 5.41 -15.55
C HIS A 228 24.47 3.97 -15.70
N ASN A 229 23.57 3.00 -15.89
CA ASN A 229 23.91 1.58 -16.07
C ASN A 229 24.90 1.06 -15.01
N PRO A 230 24.53 1.14 -13.72
CA PRO A 230 25.44 0.89 -12.62
C PRO A 230 25.83 -0.60 -12.55
N PRO A 231 26.99 -0.94 -11.97
CA PRO A 231 27.30 -2.33 -11.65
C PRO A 231 26.19 -2.96 -10.79
N GLN A 232 25.94 -4.26 -10.96
CA GLN A 232 24.84 -4.95 -10.29
C GLN A 232 24.81 -4.75 -8.77
N GLY A 233 25.97 -4.77 -8.10
CA GLY A 233 26.04 -4.53 -6.65
C GLY A 233 25.55 -3.13 -6.24
N VAL A 234 25.88 -2.11 -7.04
CA VAL A 234 25.43 -0.72 -6.81
C VAL A 234 23.93 -0.60 -7.09
N ALA A 235 23.44 -1.25 -8.15
CA ALA A 235 22.01 -1.32 -8.49
C ALA A 235 21.20 -1.97 -7.36
N SER A 236 21.68 -3.10 -6.82
CA SER A 236 21.04 -3.81 -5.71
C SER A 236 21.05 -3.00 -4.42
N LEU A 237 22.16 -2.32 -4.11
CA LEU A 237 22.24 -1.45 -2.95
C LEU A 237 21.26 -0.27 -3.07
N ALA A 238 21.18 0.36 -4.24
CA ALA A 238 20.22 1.43 -4.49
C ALA A 238 18.77 0.96 -4.30
N ASN A 239 18.41 -0.21 -4.82
CA ASN A 239 17.07 -0.79 -4.62
C ASN A 239 16.80 -1.10 -3.15
N ALA A 240 17.79 -1.62 -2.41
CA ALA A 240 17.65 -1.88 -0.98
C ALA A 240 17.46 -0.60 -0.17
N CYS A 241 18.19 0.48 -0.50
CA CYS A 241 18.02 1.80 0.12
C CYS A 241 16.64 2.40 -0.17
N VAL A 242 16.16 2.31 -1.41
CA VAL A 242 14.79 2.76 -1.74
C VAL A 242 13.76 1.92 -1.00
N ALA A 243 13.92 0.59 -0.99
CA ALA A 243 13.03 -0.30 -0.25
C ALA A 243 12.99 0.04 1.23
N TYR A 244 14.15 0.30 1.84
CA TYR A 244 14.24 0.75 3.22
C TYR A 244 13.53 2.09 3.45
N ALA A 245 13.74 3.06 2.57
CA ALA A 245 13.12 4.37 2.68
C ALA A 245 11.58 4.34 2.45
N TRP A 246 11.06 3.29 1.80
CA TRP A 246 9.63 2.97 1.80
C TRP A 246 9.16 2.29 3.09
N VAL A 247 9.88 1.28 3.57
CA VAL A 247 9.48 0.47 4.74
C VAL A 247 9.53 1.30 6.02
N MET A 248 10.55 2.14 6.20
CA MET A 248 10.76 2.92 7.41
C MET A 248 9.59 3.83 7.78
N PRO A 249 9.12 4.76 6.93
CA PRO A 249 7.93 5.56 7.23
C PRO A 249 6.67 4.69 7.35
N GLY A 250 6.64 3.53 6.70
CA GLY A 250 5.57 2.55 6.82
C GLY A 250 5.46 1.95 8.23
N VAL A 251 6.58 1.43 8.75
CA VAL A 251 6.70 0.92 10.12
C VAL A 251 6.39 2.03 11.12
N TRP A 252 6.95 3.23 10.91
CA TRP A 252 6.73 4.40 11.76
C TRP A 252 5.25 4.73 11.89
N LEU A 253 4.51 4.77 10.79
CA LEU A 253 3.06 5.04 10.79
C LEU A 253 2.24 3.96 11.50
N ILE A 254 2.60 2.69 11.34
CA ILE A 254 1.90 1.58 12.02
C ILE A 254 2.17 1.63 13.53
N HIS A 255 3.40 1.90 13.92
CA HIS A 255 3.75 2.12 15.31
C HIS A 255 3.04 3.35 15.87
N MET A 256 3.02 4.47 15.16
CA MET A 256 2.29 5.67 15.58
C MET A 256 0.80 5.37 15.82
N ALA A 257 0.15 4.70 14.86
CA ALA A 257 -1.23 4.27 14.98
C ALA A 257 -1.46 3.43 16.24
N SER A 258 -0.61 2.43 16.47
CA SER A 258 -0.75 1.47 17.57
C SER A 258 -0.36 2.08 18.93
N PHE A 259 0.67 2.90 18.96
CA PHE A 259 1.19 3.49 20.19
C PHE A 259 0.39 4.70 20.63
N HIS A 260 -0.06 5.57 19.73
CA HIS A 260 -0.73 6.83 20.09
C HIS A 260 -2.24 6.81 19.89
N TYR A 261 -2.73 6.10 18.87
CA TYR A 261 -4.12 6.24 18.41
C TYR A 261 -4.97 4.98 18.59
N LEU A 262 -4.46 3.99 19.33
CA LEU A 262 -5.18 2.74 19.49
C LEU A 262 -6.44 2.90 20.35
N PHE A 263 -6.44 3.70 21.42
CA PHE A 263 -7.61 3.82 22.28
C PHE A 263 -8.31 5.18 22.10
N ALA A 264 -9.64 5.15 22.04
CA ALA A 264 -10.49 6.33 22.19
C ALA A 264 -10.80 6.51 23.68
N ARG A 265 -10.12 7.43 24.36
CA ARG A 265 -10.65 8.03 25.60
C ARG A 265 -10.74 9.54 25.39
N GLY A 266 -11.88 10.11 25.73
CA GLY A 266 -12.22 11.52 25.48
C GLY A 266 -13.63 11.76 24.92
N TRP A 267 -14.29 10.75 24.31
CA TRP A 267 -15.62 10.99 23.72
C TRP A 267 -16.75 11.12 24.76
N HIS A 268 -16.52 10.83 26.04
CA HIS A 268 -17.59 10.84 27.03
C HIS A 268 -17.38 11.65 28.31
N ASN A 269 -16.22 12.27 28.57
CA ASN A 269 -16.05 13.14 29.74
C ASN A 269 -14.90 14.13 29.48
N ASP A 270 -15.22 15.41 29.24
CA ASP A 270 -14.49 16.69 29.35
C ASP A 270 -12.94 16.76 29.43
N VAL A 271 -12.20 15.73 29.03
CA VAL A 271 -10.74 15.74 28.92
C VAL A 271 -10.34 14.94 27.68
N ASP A 272 -9.91 15.65 26.63
CA ASP A 272 -9.34 15.10 25.39
C ASP A 272 -7.95 14.48 25.64
N ILE A 273 -7.88 13.42 26.46
CA ILE A 273 -6.63 12.66 26.63
C ILE A 273 -6.60 11.54 25.60
N LYS A 274 -5.96 11.79 24.45
CA LYS A 274 -5.59 10.74 23.50
C LYS A 274 -4.70 9.71 24.21
N GLN A 275 -5.17 8.46 24.31
CA GLN A 275 -4.42 7.37 24.92
C GLN A 275 -4.12 6.29 23.88
N GLY A 276 -2.91 5.73 23.92
CA GLY A 276 -2.55 4.54 23.16
C GLY A 276 -1.63 3.63 23.98
N VAL A 277 -1.04 2.61 23.34
CA VAL A 277 -0.20 1.61 24.04
C VAL A 277 0.96 2.23 24.82
N HIS A 278 1.46 3.41 24.41
CA HIS A 278 2.53 4.10 25.15
C HIS A 278 2.18 4.36 26.62
N HIS A 279 0.92 4.67 26.95
CA HIS A 279 0.46 4.88 28.33
C HIS A 279 0.47 3.59 29.17
N LEU A 280 0.35 2.42 28.54
CA LEU A 280 0.44 1.13 29.23
C LEU A 280 1.89 0.78 29.59
N LEU A 281 2.82 1.22 28.76
CA LEU A 281 4.25 0.97 28.93
C LEU A 281 4.90 2.03 29.83
N TRP A 282 4.36 3.25 29.87
CA TRP A 282 4.83 4.35 30.71
C TRP A 282 3.67 5.06 31.43
N PRO A 283 3.13 4.47 32.52
CA PRO A 283 2.00 5.01 33.26
C PRO A 283 2.24 6.40 33.88
N GLY A 284 3.50 6.82 33.98
CA GLY A 284 3.90 8.11 34.54
C GLY A 284 3.42 9.33 33.74
N GLU A 285 3.10 9.18 32.45
CA GLU A 285 2.54 10.27 31.63
C GLU A 285 1.08 10.59 31.97
N LEU A 286 0.34 9.65 32.57
CA LEU A 286 -1.03 9.89 33.03
C LEU A 286 -1.09 10.64 34.37
N ALA A 287 0.01 10.64 35.13
CA ALA A 287 0.04 11.07 36.53
C ALA A 287 0.59 12.48 36.75
N THR A 288 1.13 13.14 35.73
CA THR A 288 1.69 14.49 35.85
C THR A 288 1.05 15.41 34.82
N ASP A 289 0.13 16.23 35.31
CA ASP A 289 -0.37 17.49 34.78
C ASP A 289 -0.24 17.72 33.27
N ALA A 290 -1.37 18.07 32.65
CA ALA A 290 -1.41 18.82 31.39
C ALA A 290 -0.55 20.10 31.39
N ALA A 291 0.05 20.49 32.53
CA ALA A 291 1.02 21.56 32.72
C ALA A 291 2.50 21.12 32.78
N THR A 292 2.82 19.81 32.86
CA THR A 292 4.20 19.29 32.92
C THR A 292 4.72 18.73 31.59
N VAL A 293 4.14 19.15 30.47
CA VAL A 293 4.65 18.99 29.10
C VAL A 293 5.91 19.86 28.87
N LYS A 294 6.89 19.79 29.77
CA LYS A 294 8.15 20.57 29.68
C LYS A 294 9.41 19.73 29.73
N ASP A 295 9.34 18.43 30.03
CA ASP A 295 10.52 17.57 29.95
C ASP A 295 10.75 17.07 28.51
N ASP A 296 11.05 18.02 27.63
CA ASP A 296 11.55 17.83 26.26
C ASP A 296 12.65 16.74 26.20
N ALA A 297 13.46 16.63 27.26
CA ALA A 297 14.54 15.67 27.36
C ALA A 297 14.03 14.21 27.38
N LYS A 298 13.03 13.89 28.20
CA LYS A 298 12.46 12.52 28.28
C LYS A 298 11.70 12.15 27.02
N ALA A 299 10.94 13.10 26.46
CA ALA A 299 10.26 12.89 25.19
C ALA A 299 11.26 12.56 24.07
N ARG A 300 12.39 13.28 23.99
CA ARG A 300 13.46 13.00 23.02
C ARG A 300 14.12 11.63 23.24
N GLU A 301 14.33 11.23 24.49
CA GLU A 301 14.89 9.91 24.82
C GLU A 301 13.97 8.78 24.33
N TYR A 302 12.67 8.83 24.65
CA TYR A 302 11.72 7.83 24.19
C TYR A 302 11.63 7.76 22.67
N ILE A 303 11.62 8.90 21.99
CA ILE A 303 11.62 8.96 20.53
C ILE A 303 12.89 8.37 19.95
N GLY A 304 14.05 8.60 20.56
CA GLY A 304 15.29 7.96 20.15
C GLY A 304 15.21 6.44 20.22
N VAL A 305 14.58 5.89 21.27
CA VAL A 305 14.34 4.45 21.40
C VAL A 305 13.38 3.95 20.31
N TYR A 306 12.23 4.58 20.12
CA TYR A 306 11.27 4.20 19.08
C TYR A 306 11.89 4.27 17.69
N LEU A 307 12.59 5.35 17.38
CA LEU A 307 13.31 5.49 16.11
C LEU A 307 14.34 4.39 15.92
N THR A 308 15.10 4.04 16.95
CA THR A 308 16.06 2.94 16.87
C THR A 308 15.35 1.62 16.57
N VAL A 309 14.25 1.32 17.26
CA VAL A 309 13.46 0.10 17.01
C VAL A 309 12.94 0.07 15.58
N ASP A 310 12.40 1.18 15.07
CA ASP A 310 11.78 1.26 13.74
C ASP A 310 12.82 1.18 12.63
N LEU A 311 13.98 1.81 12.82
CA LEU A 311 15.12 1.72 11.91
C LEU A 311 15.63 0.28 11.82
N LEU A 312 15.81 -0.40 12.97
CA LEU A 312 16.28 -1.79 13.03
C LEU A 312 15.25 -2.75 12.45
N PHE A 313 13.97 -2.59 12.79
CA PHE A 313 12.90 -3.46 12.31
C PHE A 313 12.72 -3.34 10.80
N SER A 314 12.78 -2.11 10.28
CA SER A 314 12.71 -1.84 8.85
C SER A 314 13.90 -2.43 8.09
N ALA A 315 15.11 -2.33 8.65
CA ALA A 315 16.31 -2.95 8.08
C ALA A 315 16.20 -4.48 8.07
N ALA A 316 15.71 -5.07 9.17
CA ALA A 316 15.48 -6.50 9.28
C ALA A 316 14.42 -7.00 8.28
N LEU A 317 13.33 -6.25 8.08
CA LEU A 317 12.29 -6.59 7.09
C LEU A 317 12.83 -6.55 5.66
N VAL A 318 13.60 -5.52 5.30
CA VAL A 318 14.24 -5.43 3.97
C VAL A 318 15.24 -6.56 3.78
N LEU A 319 16.08 -6.84 4.79
CA LEU A 319 17.05 -7.93 4.74
C LEU A 319 16.34 -9.29 4.61
N ALA A 320 15.29 -9.53 5.38
CA ALA A 320 14.49 -10.74 5.28
C ALA A 320 13.84 -10.89 3.90
N ALA A 321 13.36 -9.81 3.29
CA ALA A 321 12.82 -9.83 1.94
C ALA A 321 13.90 -10.15 0.89
N ILE A 322 15.11 -9.61 1.04
CA ILE A 322 16.25 -9.92 0.17
C ILE A 322 16.66 -11.40 0.29
N LEU A 323 16.80 -11.90 1.53
CA LEU A 323 17.19 -13.29 1.82
C LEU A 323 16.09 -14.31 1.46
N GLY A 324 14.81 -13.92 1.57
CA GLY A 324 13.67 -14.76 1.20
C GLY A 324 13.43 -14.79 -0.32
N GLY A 325 13.70 -13.67 -1.01
CA GLY A 325 13.54 -13.53 -2.46
C GLY A 325 14.59 -14.28 -3.29
N SER A 326 15.72 -14.70 -2.70
CA SER A 326 16.72 -15.50 -3.41
C SER A 326 16.32 -16.96 -3.67
N ASN A 327 15.21 -17.44 -3.10
CA ASN A 327 14.74 -18.83 -3.23
C ASN A 327 13.44 -19.00 -4.03
N GLY A 328 12.74 -17.91 -4.42
CA GLY A 328 11.48 -17.97 -5.15
C GLY A 328 11.54 -17.12 -6.41
N GLY A 329 11.49 -17.76 -7.57
CA GLY A 329 11.71 -17.14 -8.87
C GLY A 329 11.01 -15.79 -9.08
N ARG A 330 11.74 -14.86 -9.71
CA ARG A 330 11.30 -13.56 -10.23
C ARG A 330 10.07 -13.60 -11.18
N GLY A 331 9.41 -14.75 -11.35
CA GLY A 331 8.45 -15.00 -12.43
C GLY A 331 7.01 -14.52 -12.23
N ASP A 332 6.55 -14.24 -11.00
CA ASP A 332 5.10 -14.16 -10.76
C ASP A 332 4.55 -12.77 -10.37
N LEU A 333 5.40 -11.74 -10.19
CA LEU A 333 4.91 -10.41 -9.77
C LEU A 333 4.68 -9.42 -10.92
N ILE A 334 5.16 -9.74 -12.12
CA ILE A 334 4.82 -9.05 -13.36
C ILE A 334 4.78 -10.15 -14.43
N PRO A 335 3.67 -10.37 -15.16
CA PRO A 335 3.76 -11.14 -16.39
C PRO A 335 4.64 -10.33 -17.32
N SER A 336 5.93 -10.66 -17.37
CA SER A 336 6.78 -10.26 -18.47
C SER A 336 6.20 -10.94 -19.70
N LYS A 337 5.31 -10.25 -20.41
CA LYS A 337 5.31 -10.39 -21.85
C LYS A 337 6.70 -9.95 -22.26
N GLU A 338 7.56 -10.92 -22.55
CA GLU A 338 8.76 -10.72 -23.34
C GLU A 338 8.33 -9.88 -24.55
N LEU A 339 8.68 -8.60 -24.51
CA LEU A 339 8.83 -7.81 -25.71
C LEU A 339 10.16 -8.30 -26.28
N ASP A 340 10.11 -9.01 -27.39
CA ASP A 340 11.29 -9.17 -28.24
C ASP A 340 11.87 -7.77 -28.52
N ASP A 341 13.19 -7.68 -28.58
CA ASP A 341 13.99 -6.44 -28.69
C ASP A 341 13.64 -5.60 -29.95
N ASP A 342 12.77 -6.12 -30.83
CA ASP A 342 12.37 -5.50 -32.10
C ASP A 342 10.94 -4.92 -32.12
N GLY A 343 10.17 -5.00 -31.04
CA GLY A 343 8.86 -4.32 -30.95
C GLY A 343 7.75 -4.86 -31.88
N ASP A 344 7.98 -5.99 -32.56
CA ASP A 344 6.97 -6.68 -33.36
C ASP A 344 6.17 -7.69 -32.52
N LEU A 345 4.87 -7.76 -32.78
CA LEU A 345 4.01 -8.80 -32.22
C LEU A 345 4.51 -10.17 -32.72
N PRO A 346 4.65 -11.20 -31.86
CA PRO A 346 4.97 -12.54 -32.32
C PRO A 346 3.86 -13.00 -33.27
N LEU A 347 4.19 -13.09 -34.55
CA LEU A 347 3.36 -13.77 -35.53
C LEU A 347 3.18 -15.22 -35.07
N PRO A 348 1.98 -15.81 -35.23
CA PRO A 348 1.76 -17.19 -34.85
C PRO A 348 2.73 -18.07 -35.64
N THR A 349 3.69 -18.67 -34.94
CA THR A 349 4.63 -19.63 -35.48
C THR A 349 3.85 -20.78 -36.11
N ARG A 350 3.83 -20.81 -37.44
CA ARG A 350 3.56 -22.01 -38.24
C ARG A 350 4.57 -23.06 -37.80
N THR A 351 4.10 -24.08 -37.09
CA THR A 351 4.86 -25.31 -36.88
C THR A 351 5.07 -25.96 -38.25
N HIS A 352 6.24 -25.75 -38.83
CA HIS A 352 6.76 -26.60 -39.89
C HIS A 352 7.16 -27.94 -39.26
N ASN A 353 6.22 -28.88 -39.22
CA ASN A 353 6.58 -30.29 -39.09
C ASN A 353 7.12 -30.73 -40.45
N ALA A 354 8.44 -30.85 -40.52
CA ALA A 354 9.11 -31.64 -41.53
C ALA A 354 8.90 -33.12 -41.17
N ASP A 355 7.90 -33.75 -41.79
CA ASP A 355 7.94 -35.19 -42.02
C ASP A 355 7.24 -35.52 -43.35
N ASN A 356 8.05 -35.99 -44.29
CA ASN A 356 7.66 -36.52 -45.57
C ASN A 356 6.94 -37.86 -45.36
N THR A 357 5.63 -37.91 -45.62
CA THR A 357 5.02 -39.09 -46.26
C THR A 357 3.82 -38.67 -47.10
N VAL A 358 4.04 -38.66 -48.41
CA VAL A 358 2.98 -38.60 -49.41
C VAL A 358 2.20 -39.91 -49.37
N LYS A 359 0.91 -39.86 -49.05
CA LYS A 359 -0.06 -40.88 -49.48
C LYS A 359 -1.16 -40.20 -50.30
N MET A 360 -1.12 -40.45 -51.60
CA MET A 360 -2.24 -40.20 -52.50
C MET A 360 -3.32 -41.26 -52.27
N SER A 361 -4.54 -40.80 -52.02
CA SER A 361 -5.76 -41.55 -52.36
C SER A 361 -6.92 -40.57 -52.55
N ASN A 362 -7.20 -40.23 -53.80
CA ASN A 362 -8.52 -39.86 -54.30
C ASN A 362 -9.25 -41.16 -54.73
N PRO A 363 -10.56 -41.21 -55.10
CA PRO A 363 -11.55 -40.13 -55.27
C PRO A 363 -12.97 -40.46 -54.73
N LEU A 364 -13.94 -39.54 -54.82
CA LEU A 364 -15.22 -39.69 -55.57
C LEU A 364 -16.30 -38.65 -55.16
N VAL A 365 -16.60 -37.75 -56.12
CA VAL A 365 -17.94 -37.36 -56.64
C VAL A 365 -18.92 -36.54 -55.76
N ALA A 366 -18.91 -35.21 -55.98
CA ALA A 366 -19.92 -34.28 -56.57
C ALA A 366 -21.44 -34.68 -56.60
N PRO A 367 -22.44 -33.79 -56.90
CA PRO A 367 -22.37 -32.49 -57.62
C PRO A 367 -23.37 -31.35 -57.17
N VAL A 368 -23.12 -30.04 -57.45
CA VAL A 368 -23.81 -29.13 -58.44
C VAL A 368 -25.12 -28.46 -57.89
N GLN A 369 -25.47 -27.16 -58.00
CA GLN A 369 -25.49 -26.10 -59.05
C GLN A 369 -25.30 -24.69 -58.43
N GLU A 370 -24.49 -23.77 -58.98
CA GLU A 370 -24.83 -22.76 -60.02
C GLU A 370 -26.11 -21.94 -59.78
N ASN A 371 -26.01 -20.61 -59.58
CA ASN A 371 -26.27 -19.65 -60.67
C ASN A 371 -26.15 -18.14 -60.32
N VAL A 372 -25.62 -17.40 -61.30
CA VAL A 372 -25.89 -15.99 -61.69
C VAL A 372 -25.14 -14.83 -60.96
N SER A 373 -24.07 -14.38 -61.63
CA SER A 373 -23.62 -12.98 -61.80
C SER A 373 -24.40 -12.33 -62.99
N PRO A 374 -24.32 -11.05 -63.42
CA PRO A 374 -23.42 -9.92 -63.05
C PRO A 374 -24.12 -8.54 -62.94
N PHE A 375 -23.39 -7.47 -62.61
CA PHE A 375 -23.37 -6.25 -63.44
C PHE A 375 -22.22 -5.29 -63.05
N THR A 376 -21.39 -5.03 -64.06
CA THR A 376 -20.50 -3.90 -64.39
C THR A 376 -21.06 -2.51 -64.01
N THR A 377 -20.37 -1.37 -63.85
CA THR A 377 -19.03 -0.82 -64.18
C THR A 377 -19.02 0.66 -63.73
N ASN A 378 -17.82 1.24 -63.56
CA ASN A 378 -17.47 2.68 -63.78
C ASN A 378 -18.03 3.72 -62.77
N ARG A 379 -17.43 4.87 -62.44
CA ARG A 379 -16.12 5.56 -62.66
C ARG A 379 -16.26 6.93 -61.93
N PHE A 380 -15.18 7.44 -61.32
CA PHE A 380 -14.90 8.86 -60.91
C PHE A 380 -15.95 9.55 -59.98
N GLY A 381 -15.61 10.37 -58.99
CA GLY A 381 -14.49 11.29 -58.84
C GLY A 381 -15.04 12.71 -58.77
N SER A 382 -15.30 13.21 -57.55
CA SER A 382 -15.24 14.61 -57.10
C SER A 382 -15.41 14.67 -55.60
#